data_AF-A0A3M6VJP0-F1
#
_entry.id   AF-A0A3M6VJP0-F1
#
_cell.length_a   1.000
_cell.length_b   1.000
_cell.length_c   1.000
_cell.angle_alpha   90.00
_cell.angle_beta   90.00
_cell.angle_gamma   90.00
#
_symmetry.space_group_name_H-M   'P 1'
#
loop_
_entity.id
_entity.type
_entity.pdbx_description
1 polymer ?
#
loop_
_entity_poly.entity_id
_entity_poly.type
_entity_poly.pdbx_seq_one_letter_code
_entity_poly.pdbx_strand_id
1 'polypeptide(L)' 'MLTGSPLTSNASRENKAFLAFSELGVAKVIDSWGLSDRISPTTIGLLSKLLRVDPVERPTAEELLELTEFIVTKQ' A
#
# COMPACT_ATOMS: atom_id res chain seq x y z
N MET A 1 -7.80 -1.75 -9.99
CA MET A 1 -6.90 -0.68 -9.51
C MET A 1 -7.65 0.13 -8.47
N LEU A 2 -7.11 0.27 -7.25
CA LEU A 2 -7.84 0.81 -6.08
C LEU A 2 -8.38 2.24 -6.30
N THR A 3 -7.63 3.07 -7.03
CA THR A 3 -7.97 4.47 -7.34
C THR A 3 -8.14 4.73 -8.84
N GLY A 4 -7.92 3.71 -9.69
CA GLY A 4 -7.94 3.84 -11.15
C GLY A 4 -6.71 4.55 -11.76
N SER A 5 -5.83 5.14 -10.95
CA SER A 5 -4.60 5.82 -11.39
C SER A 5 -3.37 5.21 -10.72
N PRO A 6 -2.19 5.22 -11.38
CA PRO A 6 -0.98 4.63 -10.82
C PRO A 6 -0.46 5.45 -9.63
N LEU A 7 0.11 4.76 -8.63
CA LEU A 7 0.72 5.40 -7.46
C LEU A 7 1.90 6.30 -7.82
N THR A 8 2.69 5.86 -8.79
CA THR A 8 3.77 6.63 -9.40
C THR A 8 3.81 6.27 -10.88
N SER A 9 4.29 7.16 -11.73
CA SER A 9 4.47 6.86 -13.15
C SER A 9 5.59 5.84 -13.43
N ASN A 10 6.58 5.76 -12.53
CA ASN A 10 7.67 4.77 -12.57
C ASN A 10 8.39 4.70 -11.22
N ALA A 11 8.92 3.53 -10.87
CA ALA A 11 9.68 3.27 -9.65
C ALA A 11 11.16 3.69 -9.78
N SER A 12 11.41 4.97 -10.07
CA SER A 12 12.75 5.56 -10.18
C SER A 12 13.00 6.56 -9.05
N ARG A 13 14.26 6.64 -8.57
CA ARG A 13 14.68 7.67 -7.60
C ARG A 13 14.62 9.09 -8.18
N GLU A 14 14.51 9.25 -9.48
CA GLU A 14 14.29 10.55 -10.13
C GLU A 14 12.80 10.98 -10.11
N ASN A 15 11.90 10.04 -9.82
CA ASN A 15 10.48 10.31 -9.71
C ASN A 15 10.12 10.79 -8.31
N LYS A 16 9.78 12.07 -8.18
CA LYS A 16 9.40 12.69 -6.90
C LYS A 16 8.23 11.98 -6.21
N ALA A 17 7.27 11.45 -6.97
CA ALA A 17 6.16 10.69 -6.40
C ALA A 17 6.63 9.36 -5.80
N PHE A 18 7.60 8.70 -6.45
CA PHE A 18 8.21 7.47 -5.93
C PHE A 18 9.08 7.73 -4.70
N LEU A 19 9.84 8.82 -4.67
CA LEU A 19 10.59 9.22 -3.48
C LEU A 19 9.65 9.49 -2.29
N ALA A 20 8.62 10.31 -2.50
CA ALA A 20 7.64 10.61 -1.45
C ALA A 20 6.95 9.33 -0.94
N PHE A 21 6.55 8.43 -1.83
CA PHE A 21 6.02 7.13 -1.45
C PHE A 21 7.03 6.27 -0.67
N SER A 22 8.29 6.22 -1.11
CA SER A 22 9.34 5.42 -0.48
C SER A 22 9.69 5.92 0.93
N GLU A 23 9.63 7.24 1.15
CA GLU A 23 9.94 7.86 2.43
C GLU A 23 8.76 7.87 3.41
N LEU A 24 7.55 8.13 2.91
CA LEU A 24 6.37 8.35 3.76
C LEU A 24 5.48 7.10 3.87
N GLY A 25 5.61 6.16 2.93
CA GLY A 25 4.77 4.98 2.82
C GLY A 25 3.36 5.27 2.30
N VAL A 26 2.64 4.20 1.95
CA VAL A 26 1.33 4.30 1.29
C VAL A 26 0.25 4.97 2.15
N ALA A 27 0.28 4.81 3.49
CA ALA A 27 -0.71 5.41 4.37
C ALA A 27 -0.72 6.94 4.28
N LYS A 28 0.47 7.56 4.28
CA LYS A 28 0.62 9.01 4.14
C LYS A 28 0.29 9.49 2.73
N VAL A 29 0.56 8.69 1.71
CA VAL A 29 0.16 9.02 0.33
C VAL A 29 -1.37 9.02 0.19
N ILE A 30 -2.05 8.00 0.71
CA ILE A 30 -3.52 7.91 0.73
C ILE A 30 -4.14 9.11 1.44
N ASP A 31 -3.55 9.53 2.55
CA ASP A 31 -3.96 10.70 3.31
C ASP A 31 -3.78 12.00 2.53
N SER A 32 -2.62 12.18 1.87
CA SER A 32 -2.35 13.35 1.01
C SER A 32 -3.30 13.47 -0.18
N TRP A 33 -3.90 12.35 -0.61
CA TRP A 33 -4.89 12.30 -1.68
C TRP A 33 -6.33 12.54 -1.19
N GLY A 34 -6.55 12.69 0.12
CA GLY A 34 -7.88 12.83 0.70
C GLY A 34 -8.73 11.56 0.60
N LEU A 35 -8.09 10.39 0.58
CA LEU A 35 -8.77 9.09 0.43
C LEU A 35 -8.83 8.29 1.74
N SER A 36 -8.32 8.82 2.85
CA SER A 36 -8.33 8.16 4.18
C SER A 36 -9.71 7.69 4.61
N ASP A 37 -10.77 8.45 4.31
CA ASP A 37 -12.16 8.09 4.68
C ASP A 37 -12.79 7.05 3.76
N ARG A 38 -12.18 6.79 2.58
CA ARG A 38 -12.71 5.88 1.56
C ARG A 38 -12.06 4.51 1.59
N ILE A 39 -10.94 4.37 2.29
CA ILE A 39 -10.16 3.13 2.34
C ILE A 39 -10.07 2.72 3.81
N SER A 40 -10.55 1.51 4.12
CA SER A 40 -10.55 1.02 5.50
C SER A 40 -9.12 0.99 6.07
N PRO A 41 -8.92 1.24 7.38
CA PRO A 41 -7.61 1.13 8.02
C PRO A 41 -6.94 -0.23 7.78
N THR A 42 -7.75 -1.30 7.75
CA THR A 42 -7.31 -2.66 7.45
C THR A 42 -6.73 -2.79 6.05
N THR A 43 -7.40 -2.22 5.04
CA THR A 43 -6.91 -2.18 3.65
C THR A 43 -5.62 -1.36 3.55
N ILE A 44 -5.53 -0.21 4.24
CA ILE A 44 -4.31 0.60 4.30
C ILE A 44 -3.15 -0.20 4.91
N GLY A 45 -3.41 -0.95 5.98
CA GLY A 45 -2.44 -1.84 6.61
C GLY A 45 -1.93 -2.93 5.67
N LEU A 46 -2.82 -3.56 4.91
CA LEU A 46 -2.46 -4.56 3.90
C LEU A 46 -1.58 -3.97 2.79
N LEU A 47 -2.00 -2.83 2.22
CA LEU A 47 -1.23 -2.12 1.21
C LEU A 47 0.16 -1.72 1.72
N SER A 48 0.26 -1.35 2.99
CA SER A 48 1.54 -0.97 3.62
C SER A 48 2.53 -2.12 3.72
N LYS A 49 2.07 -3.37 3.74
CA LYS A 49 2.92 -4.58 3.70
C LYS A 49 3.27 -4.97 2.26
N LEU A 50 2.28 -4.95 1.37
CA LEU A 50 2.44 -5.35 -0.04
C LEU A 50 3.36 -4.41 -0.82
N LEU A 51 3.29 -3.11 -0.50
CA LEU A 51 4.03 -2.06 -1.20
C LEU A 51 5.31 -1.68 -0.45
N ARG A 52 5.95 -2.61 0.27
CA ARG A 52 7.32 -2.38 0.77
C ARG A 52 8.28 -2.26 -0.41
N VAL A 53 9.17 -1.26 -0.35
CA VAL A 53 10.16 -1.01 -1.40
C VAL A 53 11.22 -2.12 -1.41
N ASP A 54 11.63 -2.57 -0.22
CA ASP A 54 12.49 -3.74 -0.10
C ASP A 54 11.64 -5.01 -0.35
N PRO A 55 11.99 -5.82 -1.36
CA PRO A 55 11.27 -7.05 -1.66
C PRO A 55 11.33 -8.09 -0.54
N VAL A 56 12.36 -8.09 0.30
CA VAL A 56 12.54 -9.04 1.41
C VAL A 56 11.60 -8.73 2.58
N GLU A 57 11.13 -7.49 2.68
CA GLU A 57 10.14 -7.08 3.70
C GLU A 57 8.69 -7.39 3.30
N ARG A 58 8.46 -7.89 2.07
CA ARG A 58 7.12 -8.23 1.60
C ARG A 58 6.72 -9.63 2.06
N PRO A 59 5.44 -9.83 2.44
CA PRO A 59 4.95 -11.15 2.78
C PRO A 59 4.99 -12.08 1.57
N THR A 60 5.16 -13.38 1.82
CA THR A 60 4.95 -14.41 0.80
C THR A 60 3.47 -14.48 0.39
N ALA A 61 3.18 -15.25 -0.66
CA ALA A 61 1.80 -15.47 -1.08
C ALA A 61 0.99 -16.18 0.01
N GLU A 62 1.60 -17.13 0.72
CA GLU A 62 0.99 -17.86 1.83
C GLU A 62 0.70 -16.94 3.02
N GLU A 63 1.68 -16.14 3.45
CA GLU A 63 1.50 -15.16 4.53
C GLU A 63 0.45 -14.10 4.17
N LEU A 64 0.37 -13.73 2.89
CA LEU A 64 -0.65 -12.81 2.41
C LEU A 64 -2.04 -13.43 2.47
N LEU A 65 -2.19 -14.70 2.12
CA LEU A 65 -3.46 -15.41 2.16
C LEU A 65 -4.00 -15.41 3.60
N GLU A 66 -3.17 -15.79 4.56
CA GLU A 66 -3.51 -15.78 5.99
C GLU A 66 -3.95 -14.38 6.47
N LEU A 67 -3.22 -13.34 6.05
CA LEU A 67 -3.57 -11.96 6.37
C LEU A 67 -4.93 -11.56 5.78
N THR A 68 -5.25 -12.00 4.56
CA THR A 68 -6.52 -11.66 3.90
C THR A 68 -7.71 -12.46 4.43
N GLU A 69 -7.53 -13.74 4.76
CA GLU A 69 -8.57 -14.58 5.35
C GLU A 69 -9.03 -14.04 6.70
N PHE A 70 -8.08 -13.57 7.53
CA PHE A 70 -8.38 -12.92 8.80
C PHE A 70 -9.17 -11.62 8.64
N ILE A 71 -8.99 -10.91 7.53
CA ILE A 71 -9.70 -9.66 7.23
C ILE A 71 -11.14 -9.94 6.79
N VAL A 72 -11.37 -10.98 5.98
CA VAL A 72 -12.70 -11.36 5.48
C VAL A 72 -13.59 -11.95 6.59
N THR A 73 -13.02 -12.66 7.56
CA THR A 73 -13.78 -13.28 8.67
C THR A 73 -14.15 -12.33 9.81
N LYS A 74 -13.57 -11.12 9.86
CA LYS A 74 -13.84 -10.12 10.91
C LYS A 74 -14.64 -8.89 10.45
N GLN A 75 -15.20 -8.94 9.24
CA GLN A 75 -16.04 -7.87 8.69
C GLN A 75 -17.53 -8.14 8.87
#